data_AF-A0A8K1LD74-F1
#
_entry.id   AF-A0A8K1LD74-F1
#
_cell.length_a   1.000
_cell.length_b   1.000
_cell.length_c   1.000
_cell.angle_alpha   90.00
_cell.angle_beta   90.00
_cell.angle_gamma   90.00
#
_symmetry.space_group_name_H-M   'P 1'
#
loop_
_entity.id
_entity.type
_entity.pdbx_description
1 polymer ?
#
loop_
_entity_poly.entity_id
_entity_poly.type
_entity_poly.pdbx_seq_one_letter_code
_entity_poly.pdbx_strand_id
1 'polypeptide(L)'
;MEKIRVAKPQIELGLPELWGTIKRDFLNKIKAVGSAKNTIGPFQDEDGHLADRDRNKAEVLNAAFASSFETDGPRGSQCSELEDHDCENDKLLVNPSLLLQLDPYKSTGADGIHPRILKQLLLSSQSIS
;
A
#
# COMPACT_ATOMS: atom_id res chain seq x y z
N MET A 1 -17.65 -56.33 -10.04
CA MET A 1 -16.58 -55.32 -9.80
C MET A 1 -16.35 -54.48 -11.07
N GLU A 2 -17.37 -53.76 -11.55
CA GLU A 2 -17.28 -53.07 -12.86
C GLU A 2 -18.03 -51.73 -12.88
N LYS A 3 -17.89 -50.93 -11.82
CA LYS A 3 -18.47 -49.57 -11.78
C LYS A 3 -17.44 -48.45 -11.58
N ILE A 4 -16.16 -48.78 -11.41
CA ILE A 4 -15.12 -47.82 -11.01
C ILE A 4 -14.27 -47.34 -12.20
N ARG A 5 -14.37 -47.96 -13.40
CA ARG A 5 -13.46 -47.63 -14.52
C ARG A 5 -13.90 -46.45 -15.40
N VAL A 6 -15.14 -45.98 -15.29
CA VAL A 6 -15.70 -45.00 -16.25
C VAL A 6 -15.67 -43.57 -15.72
N ALA A 7 -15.38 -43.33 -14.43
CA ALA A 7 -15.53 -41.99 -13.82
C ALA A 7 -14.33 -41.03 -14.04
N LYS A 8 -13.10 -41.55 -14.17
CA LYS A 8 -11.90 -40.72 -14.41
C LYS A 8 -11.90 -39.93 -15.73
N PRO A 9 -12.24 -40.52 -16.89
CA PRO A 9 -12.15 -39.80 -18.16
C PRO A 9 -13.16 -38.65 -18.30
N GLN A 10 -14.28 -38.67 -17.57
CA GLN A 10 -15.33 -37.64 -17.67
C GLN A 10 -14.92 -36.32 -17.02
N ILE A 11 -14.11 -36.40 -15.97
CA ILE A 11 -13.60 -35.23 -15.24
C ILE A 11 -12.44 -34.59 -16.03
N GLU A 12 -11.60 -35.41 -16.67
CA GLU A 12 -10.51 -34.95 -17.54
C GLU A 12 -11.00 -34.27 -18.83
N LEU A 13 -12.13 -34.70 -19.39
CA LEU A 13 -12.68 -34.08 -20.60
C LEU A 13 -13.24 -32.67 -20.37
N GLY A 14 -13.72 -32.35 -19.16
CA GLY A 14 -14.23 -31.02 -18.81
C GLY A 14 -13.15 -30.02 -18.36
N LEU A 15 -11.95 -30.51 -18.03
CA LEU A 15 -10.83 -29.70 -17.54
C LEU A 15 -10.32 -28.66 -18.58
N PRO A 16 -10.10 -29.02 -19.86
CA PRO A 16 -9.67 -28.07 -20.88
C PRO A 16 -10.68 -26.94 -21.16
N GLU A 17 -11.97 -27.26 -21.19
CA GLU A 17 -13.04 -26.26 -21.37
C GLU A 17 -13.17 -25.34 -20.17
N LEU A 18 -13.17 -25.91 -18.96
CA LEU A 18 -13.22 -25.14 -17.71
C LEU A 18 -11.98 -24.25 -17.54
N TRP A 19 -10.80 -24.74 -17.95
CA TRP A 19 -9.59 -23.94 -17.96
C TRP A 19 -9.67 -22.78 -18.96
N GLY A 20 -10.28 -23.04 -20.13
CA GLY A 20 -10.54 -22.02 -21.14
C GLY A 20 -11.49 -20.91 -20.64
N THR A 21 -12.53 -21.26 -19.90
CA THR A 21 -13.47 -20.28 -19.30
C THR A 21 -12.80 -19.50 -18.17
N ILE A 22 -12.13 -20.17 -17.23
CA ILE A 22 -11.42 -19.50 -16.12
C ILE A 22 -10.38 -18.50 -16.64
N LYS A 23 -9.58 -18.90 -17.63
CA LYS A 23 -8.59 -18.00 -18.25
C LYS A 23 -9.24 -16.78 -18.89
N ARG A 24 -10.36 -16.97 -19.58
CA ARG A 24 -11.10 -15.89 -20.25
C ARG A 24 -11.66 -14.90 -19.23
N ASP A 25 -12.27 -15.40 -18.16
CA ASP A 25 -12.88 -14.58 -17.11
C ASP A 25 -11.82 -13.79 -16.34
N PHE A 26 -10.67 -14.39 -16.06
CA PHE A 26 -9.52 -13.71 -15.45
C PHE A 26 -9.00 -12.57 -16.33
N LEU A 27 -8.78 -12.83 -17.62
CA LEU A 27 -8.32 -11.80 -18.56
C LEU A 27 -9.34 -10.67 -18.75
N ASN A 28 -10.63 -11.00 -18.81
CA ASN A 28 -11.70 -10.00 -18.87
C ASN A 28 -11.75 -9.13 -17.62
N LYS A 29 -11.55 -9.71 -16.43
CA LYS A 29 -11.50 -8.96 -15.17
C LYS A 29 -10.29 -8.01 -15.13
N ILE A 30 -9.12 -8.44 -15.59
CA ILE A 30 -7.94 -7.57 -15.71
C ILE A 30 -8.22 -6.42 -16.68
N LYS A 31 -8.84 -6.70 -17.85
CA LYS A 31 -9.20 -5.66 -18.82
C LYS A 31 -10.24 -4.69 -18.29
N ALA A 32 -11.25 -5.15 -17.56
CA ALA A 32 -12.27 -4.30 -16.95
C ALA A 32 -11.67 -3.38 -15.87
N VAL A 33 -10.77 -3.92 -15.04
CA VAL A 33 -10.02 -3.13 -14.05
C VAL A 33 -9.09 -2.13 -14.74
N GLY A 34 -8.38 -2.55 -15.80
CA GLY A 34 -7.54 -1.66 -16.60
C GLY A 34 -8.33 -0.53 -17.26
N SER A 35 -9.55 -0.81 -17.72
CA SER A 35 -10.48 0.14 -18.35
C SER A 35 -11.22 1.07 -17.36
N ALA A 36 -11.18 0.77 -16.06
CA ALA A 36 -11.69 1.67 -15.01
C ALA A 36 -10.56 2.57 -14.44
N LYS A 37 -9.30 2.17 -14.61
CA LYS A 37 -8.11 2.87 -14.07
C LYS A 37 -7.65 4.06 -14.92
N ASN A 38 -8.13 4.17 -16.14
CA ASN A 38 -7.92 5.31 -17.05
C ASN A 38 -8.88 6.48 -16.80
N THR A 39 -9.70 6.41 -15.76
CA THR A 39 -10.57 7.52 -15.34
C THR A 39 -10.01 8.20 -14.09
N ILE A 40 -8.73 8.58 -14.14
CA ILE A 40 -8.21 9.54 -13.16
C ILE A 40 -8.85 10.88 -13.51
N GLY A 41 -9.61 11.46 -12.57
CA GLY A 41 -10.24 12.76 -12.74
C GLY A 41 -9.23 13.88 -13.00
N PRO A 42 -9.70 15.09 -13.38
CA PRO A 42 -8.80 16.22 -13.60
C PRO A 42 -7.96 16.51 -12.35
N PHE A 43 -6.68 16.76 -12.54
CA PHE A 43 -5.80 17.22 -11.46
C PHE A 43 -5.82 18.73 -11.38
N GLN A 44 -5.71 19.29 -10.18
CA GLN A 44 -5.59 20.73 -10.00
C GLN A 44 -4.11 21.08 -9.83
N ASP A 45 -3.62 22.09 -10.56
CA ASP A 45 -2.29 22.65 -10.34
C ASP A 45 -2.29 23.66 -9.18
N GLU A 46 -1.11 24.18 -8.84
CA GLU A 46 -0.96 25.11 -7.71
C GLU A 46 -1.66 26.46 -7.95
N ASP A 47 -1.88 26.82 -9.22
CA ASP A 47 -2.62 28.02 -9.63
C ASP A 47 -4.15 27.78 -9.67
N GLY A 48 -4.60 26.56 -9.37
CA GLY A 48 -6.00 26.18 -9.32
C GLY A 48 -6.60 25.71 -10.66
N HIS A 49 -5.81 25.55 -11.72
CA HIS A 49 -6.30 25.09 -13.03
C HIS A 49 -6.44 23.57 -13.10
N LEU A 50 -7.47 23.12 -13.82
CA LEU A 50 -7.76 21.70 -14.01
C LEU A 50 -7.02 21.11 -15.23
N ALA A 51 -6.10 20.20 -14.97
CA ALA A 51 -5.39 19.37 -15.93
C ALA A 51 -6.16 18.07 -16.21
N ASP A 52 -6.82 17.99 -17.36
CA ASP A 52 -7.53 16.77 -17.78
C ASP A 52 -6.74 15.88 -18.77
N ARG A 53 -5.81 16.47 -19.53
CA ARG A 53 -4.97 15.72 -20.48
C ARG A 53 -3.84 14.98 -19.76
N ASP A 54 -3.57 13.73 -20.13
CA ASP A 54 -2.55 12.87 -19.49
C ASP A 54 -1.19 13.54 -19.34
N ARG A 55 -0.73 14.24 -20.37
CA ARG A 55 0.53 15.00 -20.32
C ARG A 55 0.53 16.05 -19.20
N ASN A 56 -0.56 16.79 -19.08
CA ASN A 56 -0.68 17.86 -18.09
C ASN A 56 -0.84 17.26 -16.69
N LYS A 57 -1.59 16.15 -16.55
CA LYS A 57 -1.68 15.38 -15.29
C LYS A 57 -0.32 14.89 -14.82
N ALA A 58 0.51 14.39 -15.74
CA ALA A 58 1.86 13.95 -15.44
C ALA A 58 2.78 15.11 -15.01
N GLU A 59 2.65 16.28 -15.64
CA GLU A 59 3.39 17.48 -15.28
C GLU A 59 3.04 17.96 -13.85
N VAL A 60 1.75 18.03 -13.50
CA VAL A 60 1.29 18.39 -12.13
C VAL A 60 1.81 17.39 -11.09
N LEU A 61 1.70 16.09 -11.35
CA LEU A 61 2.20 15.05 -10.45
C LEU A 61 3.73 15.15 -10.27
N ASN A 62 4.46 15.36 -11.36
CA ASN A 62 5.92 15.43 -11.33
C ASN A 62 6.40 16.68 -10.59
N ALA A 63 5.69 17.82 -10.73
CA ALA A 63 5.97 19.03 -9.97
C ALA A 63 5.73 18.83 -8.46
N ALA A 64 4.60 18.23 -8.08
CA ALA A 64 4.31 17.89 -6.68
C ALA A 64 5.36 16.93 -6.08
N PHE A 65 5.80 15.95 -6.87
CA PHE A 65 6.86 15.03 -6.46
C PHE A 65 8.20 15.75 -6.32
N ALA A 66 8.61 16.58 -7.29
CA ALA A 66 9.85 17.34 -7.20
C ALA A 66 9.87 18.28 -5.98
N SER A 67 8.75 18.99 -5.74
CA SER A 67 8.56 19.84 -4.57
C SER A 67 8.76 19.09 -3.24
N SER A 68 8.34 17.82 -3.17
CA SER A 68 8.58 16.99 -1.96
C SER A 68 10.06 16.73 -1.63
N PHE A 69 10.96 16.90 -2.61
CA PHE A 69 12.42 16.80 -2.41
C PHE A 69 13.13 18.16 -2.41
N GLU A 70 12.47 19.22 -2.84
CA GLU A 70 12.99 20.59 -2.76
C GLU A 70 12.84 21.09 -1.32
N THR A 71 13.76 20.63 -0.46
CA THR A 71 13.91 21.15 0.89
C THR A 71 15.14 22.05 0.95
N ASP A 72 14.92 23.34 1.18
CA ASP A 72 15.97 24.24 1.68
C ASP A 72 16.34 23.84 3.12
N GLY A 73 17.17 22.81 3.27
CA GLY A 73 17.81 22.37 4.51
C GLY A 73 16.91 21.60 5.50
N PRO A 74 17.48 21.05 6.60
CA PRO A 74 16.77 20.13 7.48
C PRO A 74 15.78 20.91 8.35
N ARG A 75 14.58 21.16 7.81
CA ARG A 75 13.44 21.65 8.59
C ARG A 75 12.44 20.51 8.71
N GLY A 76 12.20 20.12 9.95
CA GLY A 76 11.34 19.01 10.31
C GLY A 76 9.95 19.14 9.70
N SER A 77 9.44 17.97 9.30
CA SER A 77 8.02 17.64 9.13
C SER A 77 7.07 18.84 9.12
N GLN A 78 6.83 19.42 7.95
CA GLN A 78 5.57 20.10 7.69
C GLN A 78 4.76 19.22 6.76
N CYS A 79 4.11 18.23 7.36
CA CYS A 79 2.88 17.67 6.83
C CYS A 79 1.82 18.76 6.97
N SER A 80 1.50 19.44 5.88
CA SER A 80 0.30 20.27 5.81
C SER A 80 -0.87 19.41 5.36
N GLU A 81 -1.71 19.09 6.34
CA GLU A 81 -3.17 18.97 6.25
C GLU A 81 -3.74 17.95 5.26
N LEU A 82 -3.79 16.69 5.70
CA LEU A 82 -4.88 15.77 5.35
C LEU A 82 -5.61 15.40 6.64
N GLU A 83 -6.80 15.97 6.77
CA GLU A 83 -7.96 15.62 7.59
C GLU A 83 -7.74 14.74 8.85
N ASP A 84 -7.91 15.42 9.98
CA ASP A 84 -8.47 14.96 11.25
C ASP A 84 -8.60 13.43 11.46
N HIS A 85 -7.54 12.84 12.01
CA HIS A 85 -7.70 11.72 12.91
C HIS A 85 -6.61 11.78 13.98
N ASP A 86 -6.91 12.49 15.06
CA ASP A 86 -6.41 12.26 16.43
C ASP A 86 -5.02 11.60 16.53
N CYS A 87 -4.02 12.20 15.91
CA CYS A 87 -2.64 11.83 16.12
C CYS A 87 -2.19 12.59 17.35
N GLU A 88 -2.63 12.12 18.51
CA GLU A 88 -1.80 12.24 19.71
C GLU A 88 -0.49 11.53 19.37
N ASN A 89 0.45 12.31 18.83
CA ASN A 89 1.85 11.96 18.87
C ASN A 89 2.22 12.00 20.35
N ASP A 90 1.84 10.94 21.06
CA ASP A 90 2.55 10.43 22.20
C ASP A 90 3.99 10.36 21.73
N LYS A 91 4.76 11.37 22.11
CA LYS A 91 6.15 11.50 21.75
C LYS A 91 6.87 10.42 22.53
N LEU A 92 6.72 9.17 22.09
CA LEU A 92 7.41 8.02 22.62
C LEU A 92 8.87 8.43 22.50
N LEU A 93 9.50 8.63 23.65
CA LEU A 93 10.89 9.05 23.76
C LEU A 93 11.76 7.84 23.42
N VAL A 94 11.61 7.35 22.19
CA VAL A 94 12.33 6.21 21.64
C VAL A 94 13.69 6.74 21.27
N ASN A 95 14.71 6.20 21.93
CA ASN A 95 16.08 6.56 21.65
C ASN A 95 16.37 6.31 20.14
N PRO A 96 16.94 7.27 19.41
CA PRO A 96 17.17 7.15 17.96
C PRO A 96 18.04 5.94 17.59
N SER A 97 18.90 5.47 18.51
CA SER A 97 19.69 4.25 18.31
C SER A 97 18.85 2.97 18.23
N LEU A 98 17.65 2.94 18.83
CA LEU A 98 16.73 1.81 18.76
C LEU A 98 16.00 1.75 17.41
N LEU A 99 15.73 2.90 16.79
CA LEU A 99 15.10 3.00 15.47
C LEU A 99 16.00 2.39 14.38
N LEU A 100 17.31 2.61 14.48
CA LEU A 100 18.31 2.01 13.57
C LEU A 100 18.41 0.48 13.69
N GLN A 101 17.90 -0.09 14.78
CA GLN A 101 17.91 -1.53 15.01
C GLN A 101 16.56 -2.19 14.71
N LEU A 102 15.56 -1.43 14.22
CA LEU A 102 14.32 -2.04 13.76
C LEU A 102 14.57 -2.79 12.46
N ASP A 103 13.92 -3.94 12.31
CA ASP A 103 14.02 -4.74 11.10
C ASP A 103 13.01 -4.17 10.09
N PRO A 104 13.45 -3.60 8.94
CA PRO A 104 12.55 -3.04 7.95
C PRO A 104 11.56 -4.06 7.36
N TYR A 105 11.87 -5.35 7.48
CA TYR A 105 11.04 -6.44 6.98
C TYR A 105 10.02 -6.96 8.00
N LYS A 106 9.97 -6.37 9.20
CA LYS A 106 8.96 -6.67 10.22
C LYS A 106 7.87 -5.61 10.20
N SER A 107 6.64 -6.07 10.07
CA SER A 107 5.47 -5.21 10.16
C SER A 107 5.30 -4.66 11.57
N THR A 108 4.89 -3.41 11.61
CA THR A 108 4.34 -2.73 12.77
C THR A 108 3.02 -3.37 13.21
N GLY A 109 2.71 -3.35 14.51
CA GLY A 109 1.41 -3.80 15.02
C GLY A 109 0.26 -2.91 14.54
N ALA A 110 -0.99 -3.31 14.84
CA ALA A 110 -2.18 -2.50 14.56
C ALA A 110 -2.18 -1.15 15.31
N ASP A 111 -1.40 -1.07 16.38
CA ASP A 111 -1.12 0.11 17.20
C ASP A 111 -0.08 1.06 16.57
N GLY A 112 0.50 0.73 15.41
CA GLY A 112 1.54 1.57 14.81
C GLY A 112 2.91 1.45 15.51
N ILE A 113 3.09 0.49 16.43
CA ILE A 113 4.36 0.31 17.16
C ILE A 113 5.07 -0.99 16.73
N HIS A 114 6.37 -0.90 16.44
CA HIS A 114 7.18 -2.06 16.09
C HIS A 114 7.39 -2.96 17.34
N PRO A 115 7.26 -4.30 17.25
CA PRO A 115 7.34 -5.21 18.42
C PRO A 115 8.59 -5.06 19.30
N ARG A 116 9.72 -4.70 18.68
CA ARG A 116 10.99 -4.41 19.38
C ARG A 116 10.90 -3.20 20.32
N ILE A 117 10.15 -2.16 19.94
CA ILE A 117 9.95 -0.96 20.76
C ILE A 117 9.12 -1.34 21.99
N LEU A 118 8.00 -2.05 21.79
CA LEU A 118 7.16 -2.56 22.88
C LEU A 118 7.95 -3.40 23.89
N LYS A 119 8.79 -4.33 23.39
CA LYS A 119 9.67 -5.14 24.25
C LYS A 119 10.62 -4.27 25.07
N GLN A 120 11.23 -3.26 24.46
CA GLN A 120 12.16 -2.38 25.16
C GLN A 120 11.46 -1.56 26.24
N LEU A 121 10.26 -1.03 25.95
CA LEU A 121 9.45 -0.27 26.89
C LEU A 121 9.07 -1.14 28.12
N LEU A 122 8.64 -2.38 27.87
CA LEU A 122 8.34 -3.36 28.91
C LEU A 122 9.56 -3.71 29.79
N LEU A 123 10.75 -3.81 29.18
CA LEU A 123 11.99 -4.07 29.91
C LEU A 123 12.44 -2.87 30.74
N SER A 124 12.32 -1.64 30.21
CA SER A 124 12.65 -0.43 30.96
C SER A 124 11.75 -0.20 32.16
N SER A 125 10.49 -0.63 32.12
CA SER A 125 9.59 -0.57 33.28
C SER A 125 9.94 -1.57 34.40
N GLN A 126 10.72 -2.61 34.13
CA GLN A 126 11.11 -3.62 35.13
C GLN A 126 12.42 -3.29 35.86
N SER A 127 13.26 -2.38 35.34
CA SER A 127 14.49 -1.95 36.01
C SER A 127 14.30 -0.84 37.05
N ILE A 128 13.05 -0.43 37.33
CA ILE A 128 12.73 0.63 38.30
C ILE A 128 12.07 0.03 39.58
N SER A 129 12.05 -1.30 39.74
CA SER A 129 11.62 -1.97 40.98
C SER A 129 12.78 -2.62 41.73
#